data_AF-K1XT46-F1
#
_entry.id   AF-K1XT46-F1
#
_cell.length_a   1.000
_cell.length_b   1.000
_cell.length_c   1.000
_cell.angle_alpha   90.00
_cell.angle_beta   90.00
_cell.angle_gamma   90.00
#
_symmetry.space_group_name_H-M   'P 1'
#
loop_
_entity.id
_entity.type
_entity.pdbx_description
1 polymer ?
#
loop_
_entity_poly.entity_id
_entity_poly.type
_entity_poly.pdbx_seq_one_letter_code
_entity_poly.pdbx_strand_id
1 'polypeptide(L)'
;MFLWGFQQYEKRLLIEKNIEIEQLKIKTANSPLILLTNEKLELNLPKMMPSGDITRKVNLKEIFLPLNKGDIIGTLDFYYNKKLIGKTDLISATDVLKIISWKHLKKYIITLPFLFGSACFLGLFFLVIAFKLEKRRNRFR
;
A
#
# COMPACT_ATOMS: atom_id res chain seq x y z
N MET A 1 -2.41 54.58 4.43
CA MET A 1 -1.42 53.94 3.53
C MET A 1 -1.55 52.40 3.55
N PHE A 2 -2.77 51.85 3.41
CA PHE A 2 -2.99 50.38 3.41
C PHE A 2 -3.41 49.83 2.03
N LEU A 3 -3.91 50.68 1.13
CA LEU A 3 -4.48 50.24 -0.15
C LEU A 3 -3.44 49.85 -1.22
N TRP A 4 -2.20 50.37 -1.14
CA TRP A 4 -1.15 50.09 -2.12
C TRP A 4 -0.61 48.65 -2.06
N GLY A 5 -0.60 48.04 -0.87
CA GLY A 5 -0.11 46.67 -0.70
C GLY A 5 -1.02 45.62 -1.34
N PHE A 6 -2.35 45.81 -1.31
CA PHE A 6 -3.30 44.83 -1.84
C PHE A 6 -3.44 44.86 -3.37
N GLN A 7 -3.14 45.99 -4.02
CA GLN A 7 -3.25 46.11 -5.48
C GLN A 7 -2.21 45.27 -6.24
N GLN A 8 -1.11 44.91 -5.57
CA GLN A 8 0.03 44.20 -6.17
C GLN A 8 -0.04 42.68 -6.06
N TYR A 9 -1.01 42.13 -5.33
CA TYR A 9 -1.19 40.69 -5.17
C TYR A 9 -2.50 40.23 -5.79
N GLU A 10 -2.52 39.01 -6.29
CA GLU A 10 -3.69 38.32 -6.82
C GLU A 10 -3.82 36.93 -6.20
N LYS A 11 -5.05 36.46 -6.04
CA LYS A 11 -5.32 35.06 -5.69
C LYS A 11 -5.05 34.21 -6.93
N ARG A 12 -4.09 33.31 -6.83
CA ARG A 12 -3.78 32.34 -7.89
C ARG A 12 -4.03 30.93 -7.38
N LEU A 13 -4.84 30.19 -8.14
CA LEU A 13 -5.07 28.76 -7.95
C LEU A 13 -3.85 27.99 -8.45
N LEU A 14 -3.21 27.21 -7.57
CA LEU A 14 -2.07 26.37 -7.94
C LEU A 14 -2.51 24.94 -8.27
N ILE A 15 -3.46 24.40 -7.51
CA ILE A 15 -4.05 23.09 -7.80
C ILE A 15 -5.42 22.93 -7.17
N GLU A 16 -6.30 22.17 -7.83
CA GLU A 16 -7.60 21.80 -7.32
C GLU A 16 -7.54 20.53 -6.45
N LYS A 17 -8.63 20.27 -5.72
CA LYS A 17 -8.83 19.03 -4.98
C LYS A 17 -9.18 17.89 -5.93
N ASN A 18 -8.79 16.67 -5.60
CA ASN A 18 -9.04 15.44 -6.36
C ASN A 18 -8.44 15.42 -7.77
N ILE A 19 -7.36 16.16 -8.00
CA ILE A 19 -6.61 16.11 -9.26
C ILE A 19 -5.65 14.93 -9.19
N GLU A 20 -5.65 14.11 -10.23
CA GLU A 20 -4.68 13.03 -10.43
C GLU A 20 -3.30 13.60 -10.75
N ILE A 21 -2.31 13.23 -9.95
CA ILE A 21 -0.92 13.69 -10.10
C ILE A 21 -0.08 12.66 -10.82
N GLU A 22 -0.12 11.41 -10.35
CA GLU A 22 0.73 10.34 -10.84
C GLU A 22 0.13 8.98 -10.50
N GLN A 23 0.46 7.99 -11.33
CA GLN A 23 0.09 6.59 -11.12
C GLN A 23 1.34 5.74 -10.93
N LEU A 24 1.43 5.03 -9.80
CA LEU A 24 2.56 4.17 -9.43
C LEU A 24 2.18 2.70 -9.53
N LYS A 25 2.98 1.93 -10.27
CA LYS A 25 2.84 0.47 -10.36
C LYS A 25 3.71 -0.20 -9.31
N ILE A 26 3.09 -0.73 -8.25
CA ILE A 26 3.77 -1.48 -7.19
C ILE A 26 3.64 -2.97 -7.48
N LYS A 27 4.77 -3.70 -7.56
CA LYS A 27 4.80 -5.13 -7.94
C LYS A 27 3.95 -6.03 -7.03
N THR A 28 3.84 -5.68 -5.75
CA THR A 28 3.11 -6.43 -4.73
C THR A 28 1.68 -5.95 -4.53
N ALA A 29 1.23 -4.95 -5.28
CA ALA A 29 -0.13 -4.42 -5.21
C ALA A 29 -1.05 -5.11 -6.23
N ASN A 30 -2.33 -5.26 -5.88
CA ASN A 30 -3.37 -5.81 -6.76
C ASN A 30 -3.77 -4.86 -7.90
N SER A 31 -3.59 -3.57 -7.69
CA SER A 31 -3.93 -2.48 -8.62
C SER A 31 -2.84 -1.40 -8.58
N PRO A 32 -2.73 -0.57 -9.62
CA PRO A 32 -1.85 0.59 -9.59
C PRO A 32 -2.34 1.61 -8.54
N LEU A 33 -1.39 2.22 -7.83
CA LEU A 33 -1.68 3.28 -6.87
C LEU A 33 -1.82 4.62 -7.60
N ILE A 34 -2.99 5.25 -7.50
CA ILE A 34 -3.27 6.55 -8.12
C ILE A 34 -3.22 7.62 -7.02
N LEU A 35 -2.40 8.64 -7.23
CA LEU A 35 -2.22 9.75 -6.28
C LEU A 35 -3.13 10.91 -6.63
N LEU A 36 -3.98 11.32 -5.68
CA LEU A 36 -4.86 12.48 -5.81
C LEU A 36 -4.44 13.59 -4.83
N THR A 37 -4.69 14.84 -5.19
CA THR A 37 -4.62 15.94 -4.22
C THR A 37 -5.77 15.89 -3.23
N ASN A 38 -5.46 16.00 -1.94
CA ASN A 38 -6.48 16.02 -0.89
C ASN A 38 -7.24 17.35 -0.83
N GLU A 39 -6.53 18.44 -1.13
CA GLU A 39 -7.03 19.80 -0.93
C GLU A 39 -6.66 20.73 -2.09
N LYS A 40 -7.50 21.75 -2.26
CA LYS A 40 -7.30 22.86 -3.18
C LYS A 40 -6.30 23.83 -2.57
N LEU A 41 -5.30 24.26 -3.35
CA LEU A 41 -4.30 25.23 -2.91
C LEU A 41 -4.43 26.54 -3.70
N GLU A 42 -4.82 27.60 -3.01
CA GLU A 42 -4.87 28.97 -3.51
C GLU A 42 -3.95 29.86 -2.68
N LEU A 43 -3.11 30.65 -3.35
CA LEU A 43 -2.18 31.57 -2.69
C LEU A 43 -2.32 32.99 -3.23
N ASN A 44 -2.07 33.97 -2.36
CA ASN A 44 -1.95 35.37 -2.77
C ASN A 44 -0.52 35.59 -3.28
N LEU A 45 -0.35 35.70 -4.60
CA LEU A 45 0.95 35.87 -5.25
C LEU A 45 1.07 37.27 -5.87
N PRO A 46 2.27 37.86 -5.96
CA PRO A 46 2.45 39.13 -6.65
C PRO A 46 2.02 39.03 -8.12
N LYS A 47 1.28 40.02 -8.64
CA LYS A 47 0.79 40.03 -10.03
C LYS A 47 1.91 39.99 -11.07
N MET A 48 3.05 40.60 -10.75
CA MET A 48 4.23 40.62 -11.62
C MET A 48 5.02 39.31 -11.61
N MET A 49 4.61 38.32 -10.79
CA MET A 49 5.27 37.03 -10.70
C MET A 49 4.94 36.16 -11.94
N PRO A 50 5.96 35.75 -12.73
CA PRO A 50 5.75 34.89 -13.88
C PRO A 50 5.18 33.55 -13.44
N SER A 51 4.11 33.09 -14.08
CA SER A 51 3.48 31.80 -13.76
C SER A 51 4.38 30.58 -14.06
N GLY A 52 5.36 30.75 -14.96
CA GLY A 52 6.27 29.67 -15.40
C GLY A 52 7.37 29.28 -14.39
N ASP A 53 7.59 30.09 -13.35
CA ASP A 53 8.67 29.87 -12.38
C ASP A 53 8.25 28.95 -11.21
N ILE A 54 6.97 28.56 -11.14
CA ILE A 54 6.48 27.69 -10.08
C ILE A 54 6.75 26.24 -10.48
N THR A 55 7.64 25.61 -9.71
CA THR A 55 7.99 24.21 -9.85
C THR A 55 7.25 23.37 -8.83
N ARG A 56 6.92 22.13 -9.18
CA ARG A 56 6.21 21.17 -8.33
C ARG A 56 7.11 19.99 -8.05
N LYS A 57 7.09 19.47 -6.83
CA LYS A 57 7.84 18.27 -6.44
C LYS A 57 6.94 17.33 -5.66
N VAL A 58 6.85 16.09 -6.14
CA VAL A 58 6.17 15.00 -5.44
C VAL A 58 7.13 14.43 -4.41
N ASN A 59 6.69 14.30 -3.16
CA ASN A 59 7.48 13.74 -2.07
C ASN A 59 6.68 12.62 -1.40
N LEU A 60 7.06 11.38 -1.66
CA LEU A 60 6.34 10.19 -1.19
C LEU A 60 7.01 9.63 0.06
N LYS A 61 6.20 9.18 1.01
CA LYS A 61 6.67 8.39 2.14
C LYS A 61 6.87 6.94 1.69
N GLU A 62 7.50 6.14 2.55
CA GLU A 62 7.57 4.69 2.34
C GLU A 62 6.15 4.10 2.30
N ILE A 63 5.86 3.33 1.24
CA ILE A 63 4.51 2.82 0.96
C ILE A 63 4.35 1.45 1.62
N PHE A 64 3.46 1.38 2.60
CA PHE A 64 3.05 0.13 3.26
C PHE A 64 1.68 -0.29 2.75
N LEU A 65 1.58 -1.54 2.26
CA LEU A 65 0.30 -2.14 1.85
C LEU A 65 -0.28 -3.00 2.98
N PRO A 66 -1.62 -3.08 3.13
CA PRO A 66 -2.65 -2.47 2.27
C PRO A 66 -2.85 -0.97 2.55
N LEU A 67 -3.30 -0.24 1.52
CA LEU A 67 -3.73 1.16 1.60
C LEU A 67 -5.22 1.28 1.34
N ASN A 68 -5.89 2.15 2.08
CA ASN A 68 -7.28 2.52 1.83
C ASN A 68 -7.37 3.79 0.99
N LYS A 69 -8.50 3.96 0.31
CA LYS A 69 -8.86 5.21 -0.34
C LYS A 69 -8.85 6.35 0.67
N GLY A 70 -8.18 7.44 0.33
CA GLY A 70 -8.03 8.62 1.19
C GLY A 70 -6.81 8.59 2.11
N ASP A 71 -6.07 7.49 2.18
CA ASP A 71 -4.84 7.44 2.99
C ASP A 71 -3.79 8.41 2.44
N ILE A 72 -3.13 9.14 3.34
CA ILE A 72 -2.07 10.11 2.99
C ILE A 72 -0.77 9.35 2.67
N ILE A 73 -0.32 9.45 1.43
CA ILE A 73 0.85 8.72 0.90
C ILE A 73 2.08 9.62 0.81
N GLY A 74 1.86 10.94 0.74
CA GLY A 74 2.94 11.89 0.54
C GLY A 74 2.40 13.29 0.39
N THR A 75 3.21 14.16 -0.18
CA THR A 75 2.90 15.57 -0.35
C THR A 75 3.34 16.09 -1.70
N LEU A 76 2.61 17.08 -2.21
CA LEU A 76 2.96 17.83 -3.40
C LEU A 76 3.41 19.23 -2.96
N ASP A 77 4.69 19.49 -3.12
CA ASP A 77 5.35 20.71 -2.69
C ASP A 77 5.51 21.66 -3.89
N PHE A 78 5.13 22.94 -3.70
CA PHE A 78 5.24 23.98 -4.72
C PHE A 78 6.37 24.95 -4.35
N TYR A 79 7.26 25.23 -5.30
CA TYR A 79 8.44 26.06 -5.12
C TYR A 79 8.49 27.21 -6.11
N TYR A 80 8.91 28.38 -5.65
CA TYR A 80 9.31 29.51 -6.48
C TYR A 80 10.70 29.98 -6.08
N ASN A 81 11.61 30.13 -7.04
CA ASN A 81 13.01 30.48 -6.78
C ASN A 81 13.64 29.62 -5.67
N LYS A 82 13.37 28.31 -5.70
CA LYS A 82 13.82 27.30 -4.70
C LYS A 82 13.24 27.47 -3.29
N LYS A 83 12.36 28.44 -3.05
CA LYS A 83 11.65 28.61 -1.78
C LYS A 83 10.30 27.91 -1.84
N LEU A 84 9.97 27.13 -0.81
CA LEU A 84 8.66 26.50 -0.67
C LEU A 84 7.60 27.60 -0.48
N ILE A 85 6.61 27.65 -1.37
CA ILE A 85 5.51 28.62 -1.32
C ILE A 85 4.19 27.99 -0.89
N GLY A 86 4.05 26.67 -1.04
CA GLY A 86 2.85 25.96 -0.65
C GLY A 86 3.01 24.45 -0.74
N LYS A 87 2.07 23.73 -0.14
CA LYS A 87 2.10 22.28 -0.01
C LYS A 87 0.67 21.75 0.10
N THR A 88 0.41 20.60 -0.48
CA THR A 88 -0.86 19.86 -0.32
C THR A 88 -0.58 18.38 -0.12
N ASP A 89 -1.45 17.70 0.59
CA ASP A 89 -1.32 16.26 0.83
C ASP A 89 -1.76 15.46 -0.39
N LEU A 90 -1.07 14.35 -0.63
CA LEU A 90 -1.41 13.37 -1.65
C LEU A 90 -2.04 12.15 -1.01
N ILE A 91 -3.20 11.75 -1.51
CA ILE A 91 -4.01 10.65 -0.99
C ILE A 91 -4.21 9.55 -2.03
N SER A 92 -4.54 8.33 -1.57
CA SER A 92 -4.89 7.23 -2.47
C SER A 92 -6.26 7.46 -3.10
N ALA A 93 -6.38 7.33 -4.43
CA ALA A 93 -7.66 7.38 -5.12
C ALA A 93 -8.56 6.16 -4.83
N THR A 94 -7.94 5.01 -4.56
CA THR A 94 -8.58 3.70 -4.47
C THR A 94 -7.95 2.84 -3.37
N ASP A 95 -8.64 1.78 -2.97
CA ASP A 95 -8.06 0.77 -2.09
C ASP A 95 -7.03 -0.06 -2.86
N VAL A 96 -5.85 -0.26 -2.26
CA VAL A 96 -4.74 -1.01 -2.85
C VAL A 96 -4.32 -2.11 -1.87
N LEU A 97 -4.59 -3.35 -2.25
CA LEU A 97 -4.30 -4.54 -1.44
C LEU A 97 -2.99 -5.20 -1.85
N LYS A 98 -2.38 -5.92 -0.91
CA LYS A 98 -1.17 -6.71 -1.16
C LYS A 98 -1.54 -8.04 -1.82
N ILE A 99 -0.93 -8.34 -2.96
CA ILE A 99 -1.01 -9.68 -3.59
C ILE A 99 -0.22 -10.66 -2.72
N ILE A 100 -0.92 -11.65 -2.18
CA ILE A 100 -0.30 -12.77 -1.47
C ILE A 100 0.26 -13.74 -2.52
N SER A 101 1.58 -13.95 -2.53
CA SER A 101 2.21 -14.87 -3.47
C SER A 101 1.83 -16.32 -3.16
N TRP A 102 1.27 -17.02 -4.16
CA TRP A 102 0.93 -18.44 -4.10
C TRP A 102 2.10 -19.36 -3.70
N LYS A 103 3.36 -18.93 -3.92
CA LYS A 103 4.54 -19.70 -3.50
C LYS A 103 4.58 -19.95 -1.99
N HIS A 104 4.13 -18.99 -1.17
CA HIS A 104 4.10 -19.16 0.28
C HIS A 104 2.97 -20.09 0.73
N LEU A 105 1.82 -20.06 0.05
CA LEU A 105 0.67 -20.90 0.38
C LEU A 105 0.90 -22.38 0.02
N LYS A 106 1.55 -22.67 -1.12
CA LYS A 106 1.87 -24.04 -1.53
C LYS A 106 2.73 -24.79 -0.52
N LYS A 107 3.67 -24.11 0.16
CA LYS A 107 4.54 -24.74 1.16
C LYS A 107 3.73 -25.32 2.32
N TYR A 108 2.74 -24.58 2.82
CA TYR A 108 1.89 -25.04 3.92
C TYR A 108 0.96 -26.18 3.47
N ILE A 109 0.28 -26.04 2.34
CA ILE A 109 -0.69 -27.04 1.85
C ILE A 109 -0.02 -28.40 1.57
N ILE A 110 1.23 -28.43 1.10
CA ILE A 110 1.93 -29.68 0.80
C ILE A 110 2.48 -30.37 2.07
N THR A 111 2.86 -29.60 3.10
CA THR A 111 3.42 -30.18 4.34
C THR A 111 2.39 -30.86 5.26
N LEU A 112 1.15 -30.36 5.31
CA LEU A 112 0.14 -30.91 6.21
C LEU A 112 -0.28 -32.37 5.92
N PRO A 113 -0.57 -32.79 4.67
CA PRO A 113 -0.96 -34.18 4.40
C PRO A 113 0.17 -35.19 4.62
N PHE A 114 1.45 -34.77 4.57
CA PHE A 114 2.60 -35.65 4.83
C PHE A 114 2.70 -36.07 6.31
N LEU A 115 2.38 -35.17 7.24
CA LEU A 115 2.40 -35.47 8.68
C LEU A 115 1.23 -36.39 9.10
N PHE A 116 0.02 -36.15 8.59
CA PHE A 116 -1.13 -36.99 8.89
C PHE A 116 -1.06 -38.36 8.21
N GLY A 117 -0.56 -38.42 6.97
CA GLY A 117 -0.38 -39.69 6.25
C GLY A 117 0.59 -40.65 6.95
N SER A 118 1.74 -40.14 7.42
CA SER A 118 2.74 -40.96 8.12
C SER A 118 2.26 -41.45 9.50
N ALA A 119 1.55 -40.62 10.26
CA ALA A 119 0.96 -41.03 11.55
C ALA A 119 -0.10 -42.13 11.39
N CYS A 120 -0.94 -42.05 10.36
CA CYS A 120 -1.94 -43.09 10.06
C CYS A 120 -1.29 -44.44 9.72
N PHE A 121 -0.21 -44.43 8.95
CA PHE A 121 0.54 -45.65 8.59
C PHE A 121 1.16 -46.31 9.83
N LEU A 122 1.77 -45.53 10.73
CA LEU A 122 2.34 -46.05 11.98
C LEU A 122 1.26 -46.63 12.90
N GLY A 123 0.11 -45.95 13.01
CA GLY A 123 -1.03 -46.43 13.80
C GLY A 123 -1.57 -47.77 13.29
N LEU A 124 -1.78 -47.91 11.98
CA LEU A 124 -2.22 -49.17 11.37
C LEU A 124 -1.20 -50.29 11.56
N PHE A 125 0.10 -49.99 11.40
CA PHE A 125 1.17 -50.97 11.60
C PHE A 125 1.21 -51.48 13.04
N PHE A 126 1.06 -50.58 14.01
CA PHE A 126 1.04 -50.92 15.44
C PHE A 126 -0.19 -51.79 15.79
N LEU A 127 -1.35 -51.48 15.20
CA LEU A 127 -2.59 -52.24 15.38
C LEU A 127 -2.46 -53.67 14.83
N VAL A 128 -1.84 -53.83 13.65
CA VAL A 128 -1.55 -55.16 13.06
C VAL A 128 -0.60 -55.97 13.95
N ILE A 129 0.43 -55.35 14.52
CA ILE A 129 1.36 -56.03 15.45
C ILE A 129 0.62 -56.48 16.71
N ALA A 130 -0.17 -55.59 17.33
CA ALA A 130 -0.95 -55.92 18.53
C ALA A 130 -1.89 -57.11 18.28
N PHE A 131 -2.59 -57.11 17.15
CA PHE A 131 -3.50 -58.20 16.76
C PHE A 131 -2.76 -59.54 16.54
N LYS A 132 -1.55 -59.49 15.98
CA LYS A 132 -0.71 -60.68 15.80
C LYS A 132 -0.21 -61.25 17.13
N LEU A 133 0.13 -60.39 18.09
CA LEU A 133 0.57 -60.80 19.44
C LEU A 133 -0.57 -61.44 20.22
N GLU A 134 -1.78 -60.87 20.15
CA GLU A 134 -2.96 -61.41 20.84
C GLU A 134 -3.39 -62.78 20.27
N LYS A 135 -3.34 -62.95 18.95
CA LYS A 135 -3.62 -64.25 18.30
C LYS A 135 -2.62 -65.35 18.66
N ARG A 136 -1.35 -65.00 18.96
CA ARG A 136 -0.36 -65.98 19.46
C ARG A 136 -0.66 -66.39 20.90
N ARG A 137 -1.09 -65.45 21.75
CA ARG A 137 -1.43 -65.71 23.15
C ARG A 137 -2.60 -66.70 23.31
N ASN A 138 -3.57 -66.66 22.40
CA ASN A 138 -4.73 -67.58 22.41
C ASN A 138 -4.48 -68.94 21.73
N ARG A 139 -3.29 -69.22 21.19
CA ARG A 139 -2.91 -70.55 20.67
C ARG A 139 -2.13 -71.41 21.66
N PHE A 140 -1.69 -70.81 22.78
CA PHE A 140 -0.93 -71.48 23.85
C PHE A 140 -1.73 -71.60 25.17
N ARG A 141 -3.02 -71.31 25.13
CA ARG A 141 -4.02 -71.71 26.14
C ARG A 141 -4.95 -72.71 25.50
#